data_AF-A0A3C1Q461-F1
#
_entry.id   AF-A0A3C1Q461-F1
#
_cell.length_a   1.000
_cell.length_b   1.000
_cell.length_c   1.000
_cell.angle_alpha   90.00
_cell.angle_beta   90.00
_cell.angle_gamma   90.00
#
_symmetry.space_group_name_H-M   'P 1'
#
loop_
_entity.id
_entity.type
_entity.pdbx_description
1 polymer ?
#
loop_
_entity_poly.entity_id
_entity_poly.type
_entity_poly.pdbx_seq_one_letter_code
_entity_poly.pdbx_strand_id
1 'polypeptide(L)'
;QQGHAMEGSRRAVEVIRSGAIGEVEELHVWTDRPNGWWPQGAERPAGSPAIPKTLDWNLWLGPAPERPYHPDYVPFKWRGRWDFGTGP
;
A
#
# COMPACT_ATOMS: atom_id res chain seq x y z
N GLN A 1 4.52 4.65 9.23
CA GLN A 1 4.39 6.05 9.67
C GLN A 1 3.58 6.06 10.95
N GLN A 2 4.07 6.69 12.02
CA GLN A 2 3.40 6.85 13.31
C GLN A 2 2.44 8.06 13.25
N GLY A 3 1.51 8.07 12.28
CA GLY A 3 0.65 9.24 12.00
C GLY A 3 -0.57 9.36 12.91
N HIS A 4 -1.04 8.24 13.48
CA HIS A 4 -2.27 8.19 14.28
C HIS A 4 -2.18 8.88 15.65
N ALA A 5 -0.96 9.18 16.13
CA ALA A 5 -0.73 9.77 17.45
C ALA A 5 -0.45 11.28 17.44
N MET A 6 -0.42 11.90 16.25
CA MET A 6 -0.09 13.33 16.11
C MET A 6 -1.30 14.21 16.46
N GLU A 7 -1.01 15.40 16.99
CA GLU A 7 -2.02 16.38 17.44
C GLU A 7 -3.05 16.71 16.37
N GLY A 8 -2.60 16.86 15.11
CA GLY A 8 -3.48 17.15 13.98
C GLY A 8 -4.58 16.10 13.78
N SER A 9 -4.29 14.82 13.97
CA SER A 9 -5.30 13.75 13.85
C SER A 9 -6.33 13.80 14.98
N ARG A 10 -5.89 14.12 16.21
CA ARG A 10 -6.80 14.27 17.36
C ARG A 10 -7.73 15.46 17.17
N ARG A 11 -7.18 16.60 16.75
CA ARG A 11 -7.95 17.82 16.49
C ARG A 11 -8.94 17.65 15.33
N ALA A 12 -8.56 16.95 14.27
CA ALA A 12 -9.48 16.62 13.19
C ALA A 12 -10.66 15.77 13.69
N VAL A 13 -10.39 14.75 14.52
CA VAL A 13 -11.43 13.93 15.15
C VAL A 13 -12.34 14.77 16.06
N GLU A 14 -11.77 15.69 16.85
CA GLU A 14 -12.55 16.58 17.72
C GLU A 14 -13.47 17.50 16.94
N VAL A 15 -12.98 18.13 15.86
CA VAL A 15 -13.78 19.02 14.99
C VAL A 15 -14.95 18.27 14.34
N ILE A 16 -14.72 17.05 13.88
CA ILE A 16 -15.78 16.20 13.30
C ILE A 16 -16.79 15.83 14.39
N ARG A 17 -16.33 15.37 15.55
CA ARG A 17 -17.20 14.92 16.65
C ARG A 17 -17.98 16.05 17.31
N SER A 18 -17.44 17.27 17.33
CA SER A 18 -18.13 18.42 17.91
C SER A 18 -19.26 18.94 17.04
N GLY A 19 -19.40 18.45 15.79
CA GLY A 19 -20.39 18.94 14.83
C GLY A 19 -20.15 20.38 14.37
N ALA A 20 -18.95 20.93 14.60
CA ALA A 20 -18.66 22.35 14.35
C ALA A 20 -18.70 22.73 12.86
N ILE A 21 -18.57 21.74 11.98
CA ILE A 21 -18.57 21.90 10.53
C ILE A 21 -19.85 21.34 9.86
N GLY A 22 -20.86 20.95 10.66
CA GLY A 22 -22.05 20.25 10.16
C GLY A 22 -21.79 18.77 9.84
N GLU A 23 -22.68 18.16 9.07
CA GLU A 23 -22.54 16.79 8.59
C GLU A 23 -21.47 16.73 7.48
N VAL A 24 -20.49 15.84 7.63
CA VAL A 24 -19.41 15.66 6.66
C VAL A 24 -19.90 14.73 5.56
N GLU A 25 -20.05 15.27 4.34
CA GLU A 25 -20.51 14.49 3.18
C GLU A 25 -19.36 13.90 2.36
N GLU A 26 -18.20 14.57 2.30
CA GLU A 26 -17.09 14.17 1.42
C GLU A 26 -15.72 14.44 2.05
N LEU A 27 -14.77 13.52 1.79
CA LEU A 27 -13.38 13.62 2.21
C LEU A 27 -12.44 13.34 1.04
N HIS A 28 -11.52 14.26 0.77
CA HIS A 28 -10.47 14.06 -0.24
C HIS A 28 -9.15 13.72 0.46
N VAL A 29 -8.59 12.55 0.16
CA VAL A 29 -7.32 12.08 0.72
C VAL A 29 -6.35 11.77 -0.40
N TRP A 30 -5.13 12.29 -0.29
CA TRP A 30 -4.04 12.00 -1.22
C TRP A 30 -2.75 11.69 -0.49
N THR A 31 -1.81 11.11 -1.23
CA THR A 31 -0.48 10.80 -0.73
C THR A 31 0.55 11.08 -1.81
N ASP A 32 1.74 11.53 -1.41
CA ASP A 32 2.91 11.74 -2.26
C ASP A 32 3.64 10.44 -2.62
N ARG A 33 3.23 9.31 -2.06
CA ARG A 33 3.84 7.99 -2.30
C ARG A 33 3.94 7.58 -3.78
N PRO A 34 2.96 7.87 -4.66
CA PRO A 34 3.08 7.60 -6.09
C PRO A 34 4.21 8.38 -6.76
N ASN A 35 4.65 9.51 -6.17
CA ASN A 35 5.75 10.30 -6.65
C ASN A 35 7.10 9.66 -6.27
N GLY A 36 7.43 8.55 -6.93
CA GLY A 36 8.74 7.90 -6.87
C GLY A 36 8.86 6.66 -5.97
N TRP A 37 7.87 6.36 -5.13
CA TRP A 37 7.92 5.19 -4.23
C TRP A 37 7.00 4.06 -4.69
N TRP A 38 5.69 4.31 -4.74
CA TRP A 38 4.65 3.29 -4.98
C TRP A 38 3.72 3.71 -6.12
N PRO A 39 4.03 3.38 -7.39
CA PRO A 39 3.13 3.66 -8.51
C PRO A 39 1.77 2.99 -8.26
N GLN A 40 0.70 3.80 -8.21
CA GLN A 40 -0.66 3.31 -8.07
C GLN A 40 -1.26 2.98 -9.43
N GLY A 41 -2.15 1.99 -9.48
CA GLY A 41 -2.82 1.58 -10.72
C GLY A 41 -1.92 0.87 -11.75
N ALA A 42 -0.68 0.50 -11.38
CA ALA A 42 0.19 -0.25 -12.26
C ALA A 42 -0.34 -1.69 -12.46
N GLU A 43 -0.39 -2.13 -13.72
CA GLU A 43 -0.72 -3.52 -14.04
C GLU A 43 0.31 -4.50 -13.44
N ARG A 44 -0.09 -5.77 -13.32
CA ARG A 44 0.82 -6.83 -12.89
C ARG A 44 1.93 -6.97 -13.95
N PRO A 45 3.21 -7.07 -13.54
CA PRO A 45 4.29 -7.34 -14.45
C PRO A 45 4.03 -8.61 -15.26
N ALA A 46 4.24 -8.54 -16.57
CA ALA A 46 4.10 -9.67 -17.48
C ALA A 46 5.39 -10.51 -17.53
N GLY A 47 5.26 -11.78 -17.88
CA GLY A 47 6.38 -12.71 -18.04
C GLY A 47 6.69 -13.53 -16.79
N SER A 48 7.56 -14.52 -16.97
CA SER A 48 7.93 -15.50 -15.96
C SER A 48 9.46 -15.72 -15.96
N PRO A 49 10.27 -14.71 -15.59
CA PRO A 49 11.71 -14.89 -15.45
C PRO A 49 12.05 -15.98 -14.43
N ALA A 50 13.23 -16.57 -14.56
CA ALA A 50 13.70 -17.58 -13.63
C ALA A 50 13.82 -17.01 -12.20
N ILE A 51 13.35 -17.78 -11.22
CA ILE A 51 13.45 -17.44 -9.80
C ILE A 51 14.92 -17.55 -9.38
N PRO A 52 15.50 -16.54 -8.71
CA PRO A 52 16.85 -16.62 -8.17
C PRO A 52 16.98 -17.80 -7.19
N LYS A 53 18.10 -18.55 -7.26
CA LYS A 53 18.34 -19.72 -6.38
C LYS A 53 18.30 -19.40 -4.88
N THR A 54 18.47 -18.12 -4.52
CA THR A 54 18.46 -17.61 -3.14
C THR A 54 17.06 -17.18 -2.68
N LEU A 55 16.04 -17.31 -3.53
CA LEU A 55 14.66 -16.90 -3.24
C LEU A 55 13.72 -18.10 -3.41
N ASP A 56 13.10 -18.53 -2.32
CA ASP A 56 11.94 -19.41 -2.40
C ASP A 56 10.70 -18.55 -2.67
N TRP A 57 10.26 -18.57 -3.94
CA TRP A 57 9.13 -17.75 -4.37
C TRP A 57 7.80 -18.21 -3.78
N ASN A 58 7.61 -19.53 -3.62
CA ASN A 58 6.39 -20.08 -3.03
C ASN A 58 6.29 -19.66 -1.55
N LEU A 59 7.39 -19.76 -0.82
CA LEU A 59 7.47 -19.30 0.56
C LEU A 59 7.27 -17.77 0.66
N TRP A 60 7.82 -17.00 -0.27
CA TRP A 60 7.68 -15.54 -0.29
C TRP A 60 6.24 -15.08 -0.58
N LEU A 61 5.52 -15.78 -1.48
CA LEU A 61 4.11 -15.48 -1.78
C LEU A 61 3.19 -15.73 -0.58
N GLY A 62 3.47 -16.77 0.20
CA GLY A 62 2.66 -17.13 1.36
C GLY A 62 1.20 -17.41 0.97
N PRO A 63 0.19 -16.77 1.61
CA PRO A 63 -1.22 -16.98 1.30
C PRO A 63 -1.70 -16.17 0.09
N ALA A 64 -0.85 -15.32 -0.51
CA ALA A 64 -1.24 -14.52 -1.65
C ALA A 64 -1.53 -15.43 -2.87
N PRO A 65 -2.41 -15.00 -3.79
CA PRO A 65 -2.68 -15.76 -5.02
C PRO A 65 -1.40 -16.12 -5.76
N GLU A 66 -1.31 -17.39 -6.18
CA GLU A 66 -0.19 -17.92 -6.94
C GLU A 66 0.03 -17.11 -8.21
N ARG A 67 1.27 -16.76 -8.48
CA ARG A 67 1.66 -15.97 -9.65
C ARG A 67 3.11 -16.22 -10.02
N PRO A 68 3.50 -15.98 -11.29
CA PRO A 68 4.91 -16.03 -11.68
C PRO A 68 5.76 -15.01 -10.92
N TYR A 69 7.01 -15.39 -10.66
CA TYR A 69 8.02 -14.47 -10.15
C TYR A 69 8.31 -13.34 -11.14
N HIS A 70 8.51 -12.13 -10.62
CA HIS A 70 9.05 -11.02 -11.38
C HIS A 70 9.98 -10.17 -10.49
N PRO A 71 11.14 -9.70 -10.99
CA PRO A 71 12.05 -8.85 -10.22
C PRO A 71 11.45 -7.51 -9.78
N ASP A 72 10.28 -7.12 -10.31
CA ASP A 72 9.56 -5.92 -9.85
C ASP A 72 8.82 -6.09 -8.53
N TYR A 73 8.80 -7.29 -7.94
CA TYR A 73 8.23 -7.48 -6.61
C TYR A 73 9.29 -7.26 -5.52
N VAL A 74 10.46 -7.89 -5.65
CA VAL A 74 11.50 -7.91 -4.62
C VAL A 74 12.70 -7.05 -4.98
N PRO A 75 13.46 -6.53 -3.99
CA PRO A 75 13.23 -6.65 -2.55
C PRO A 75 12.33 -5.56 -1.96
N PHE A 76 12.02 -4.50 -2.71
CA PHE A 76 11.44 -3.28 -2.14
C PHE A 76 10.04 -2.91 -2.65
N LYS A 77 9.80 -3.09 -3.96
CA LYS A 77 8.61 -2.63 -4.70
C LYS A 77 7.29 -3.31 -4.29
N TRP A 78 7.34 -4.48 -3.64
CA TRP A 78 6.17 -5.22 -3.17
C TRP A 78 5.24 -4.38 -2.27
N ARG A 79 5.78 -3.39 -1.55
CA ARG A 79 4.98 -2.51 -0.67
C ARG A 79 4.00 -1.60 -1.41
N GLY A 80 4.16 -1.42 -2.72
CA GLY A 80 3.21 -0.70 -3.56
C GLY A 80 2.20 -1.61 -4.26
N ARG A 81 2.23 -2.92 -4.01
CA ARG A 81 1.33 -3.89 -4.66
C ARG A 81 0.18 -4.21 -3.72
N TRP A 82 -1.03 -4.21 -4.27
CA TRP A 82 -2.27 -4.47 -3.53
C TRP A 82 -2.18 -5.71 -2.63
N ASP A 83 -1.65 -6.80 -3.16
CA ASP A 83 -1.61 -8.09 -2.45
C ASP A 83 -0.52 -8.18 -1.38
N PHE A 84 0.44 -7.25 -1.33
CA PHE A 84 1.65 -7.38 -0.48
C PHE A 84 1.93 -6.16 0.40
N GLY A 85 1.58 -4.95 -0.03
CA GLY A 85 2.03 -3.73 0.63
C GLY A 85 1.18 -3.20 1.76
N THR A 86 -0.10 -3.49 1.68
CA THR A 86 -1.14 -3.28 2.68
C THR A 86 -2.36 -4.06 2.17
N GLY A 87 -2.17 -5.36 1.89
CA GLY A 87 -3.30 -6.26 1.66
C GLY A 87 -4.17 -6.27 2.93
N PRO A 88 -5.50 -6.46 2.78
CA PRO A 88 -6.61 -5.97 3.61
C PRO A 88 -6.36 -5.70 5.10
#